data_AF-A0A0B6TNH3-F1
#
_entry.id   AF-A0A0B6TNH3-F1
#
_cell.length_a   1.000
_cell.length_b   1.000
_cell.length_c   1.000
_cell.angle_alpha   90.00
_cell.angle_beta   90.00
_cell.angle_gamma   90.00
#
_symmetry.space_group_name_H-M   'P 1'
#
loop_
_entity.id
_entity.type
_entity.pdbx_description
1 polymer ?
#
loop_
_entity_poly.entity_id
_entity_poly.type
_entity_poly.pdbx_seq_one_letter_code
_entity_poly.pdbx_strand_id
1 'polypeptide(L)'
;MSTINQLLADDAVDLEASAADWEDAVTQAGRLLESTGAIDPAYTQAMIDSVHANGPYIVVSPGFAFAHARPSEAVKQTALSWLRLTEPLEFGHPKNDPVSLVVALAAADDKAHTTAMAELAKVLGNRAKREALDSATSVAELREVLDGAGTPGRSRADSPAPAEGAATRNKILTVCGNGLGTSLFLKNTLEQVLDTWGWGRFITVEATDTISAKGKAKEADLILTSGEIAHTLGDVGVPVHVIENFTSTDEIDAAMRELYDI
;
A
#
# COMPACT_ATOMS: atom_id res chain seq x y z
N MET A 1 1.52 21.84 -5.49
CA MET A 1 2.46 20.72 -5.60
C MET A 1 2.25 19.76 -4.44
N SER A 2 1.64 18.62 -4.71
CA SER A 2 1.39 17.53 -3.76
C SER A 2 2.70 16.97 -3.21
N THR A 3 2.64 16.29 -2.06
CA THR A 3 3.81 15.64 -1.46
C THR A 3 4.44 14.64 -2.43
N ILE A 4 3.63 13.89 -3.18
CA ILE A 4 4.13 12.94 -4.19
C ILE A 4 4.96 13.66 -5.26
N ASN A 5 4.47 14.80 -5.77
CA ASN A 5 5.22 15.59 -6.77
C ASN A 5 6.54 16.15 -6.24
N GLN A 6 6.64 16.41 -4.94
CA GLN A 6 7.90 16.85 -4.31
C GLN A 6 8.90 15.70 -4.16
N LEU A 7 8.43 14.46 -4.02
CA LEU A 7 9.27 13.26 -3.84
C LEU A 7 9.67 12.58 -5.17
N LEU A 8 8.92 12.84 -6.23
CA LEU A 8 9.16 12.28 -7.56
C LEU A 8 10.02 13.26 -8.37
N ALA A 9 11.28 12.91 -8.62
CA ALA A 9 12.14 13.66 -9.55
C ALA A 9 11.76 13.35 -11.00
N ASP A 10 12.02 14.27 -11.93
CA ASP A 10 11.73 14.02 -13.36
C ASP A 10 12.54 12.82 -13.89
N ASP A 11 13.80 12.70 -13.49
CA ASP A 11 14.69 11.59 -13.86
C ASP A 11 14.34 10.25 -13.16
N ALA A 12 13.34 10.27 -12.26
CA ALA A 12 12.82 9.08 -11.59
C ALA A 12 11.50 8.57 -12.19
N VAL A 13 11.16 9.01 -13.41
CA VAL A 13 9.96 8.60 -14.14
C VAL A 13 10.34 7.90 -15.44
N ASP A 14 9.80 6.69 -15.63
CA ASP A 14 9.75 6.01 -16.92
C ASP A 14 8.30 5.59 -17.21
N LEU A 15 7.74 6.09 -18.31
CA LEU A 15 6.34 5.87 -18.68
C LEU A 15 6.15 4.77 -19.73
N GLU A 16 7.26 4.26 -20.29
CA GLU A 16 7.29 3.33 -21.41
C GLU A 16 8.34 2.22 -21.20
N ALA A 17 8.49 1.76 -19.96
CA ALA A 17 9.45 0.74 -19.61
C ALA A 17 9.11 -0.62 -20.23
N SER A 18 10.15 -1.40 -20.53
CA SER A 18 10.03 -2.81 -20.93
C SER A 18 10.90 -3.62 -19.99
N ALA A 19 10.30 -4.61 -19.33
CA ALA A 19 10.98 -5.48 -18.38
C ALA A 19 10.72 -6.95 -18.73
N ALA A 20 11.73 -7.79 -18.54
CA ALA A 20 11.64 -9.22 -18.87
C ALA A 20 10.79 -10.00 -17.87
N ASP A 21 10.84 -9.61 -16.59
CA ASP A 21 10.12 -10.22 -15.47
C ASP A 21 9.95 -9.19 -14.34
N TRP A 22 9.32 -9.62 -13.25
CA TRP A 22 9.07 -8.74 -12.10
C TRP A 22 10.37 -8.28 -11.42
N GLU A 23 11.45 -9.08 -11.42
CA GLU A 23 12.72 -8.71 -10.83
C GLU A 23 13.38 -7.57 -11.62
N ASP A 24 13.34 -7.66 -12.95
CA ASP A 24 13.81 -6.61 -13.84
C ASP A 24 12.97 -5.33 -13.68
N ALA A 25 11.65 -5.43 -13.55
CA ALA A 25 10.78 -4.28 -13.29
C ALA A 25 11.13 -3.57 -11.96
N VAL A 26 11.34 -4.32 -10.88
CA VAL A 26 11.78 -3.78 -9.58
C VAL A 26 13.19 -3.20 -9.68
N THR A 27 14.09 -3.86 -10.43
CA THR A 27 15.46 -3.37 -10.67
C THR A 27 15.44 -2.03 -11.42
N GLN A 28 14.64 -1.90 -12.46
CA GLN A 28 14.50 -0.65 -13.21
C GLN A 28 13.90 0.46 -12.35
N ALA A 29 12.88 0.17 -11.54
CA ALA A 29 12.33 1.13 -10.59
C ALA A 29 13.35 1.58 -9.53
N GLY A 30 14.22 0.67 -9.08
CA GLY A 30 15.37 0.98 -8.21
C GLY A 30 16.41 1.85 -8.90
N ARG A 31 16.77 1.56 -10.16
CA ARG A 31 17.70 2.37 -10.95
C ARG A 31 17.25 3.82 -11.14
N LEU A 32 15.93 4.04 -11.28
CA LEU A 32 15.35 5.39 -11.31
C LEU A 32 15.56 6.15 -9.98
N LEU A 33 15.56 5.46 -8.84
CA LEU A 33 15.90 6.07 -7.55
C LEU A 33 17.41 6.30 -7.42
N GLU A 34 18.24 5.34 -7.86
CA GLU A 34 19.70 5.44 -7.84
C GLU A 34 20.21 6.61 -8.71
N SER A 35 19.61 6.86 -9.88
CA SER A 35 19.99 7.97 -10.77
C SER A 35 19.85 9.34 -10.12
N THR A 36 18.92 9.49 -9.17
CA THR A 36 18.72 10.72 -8.38
C THR A 36 19.65 10.84 -7.18
N GLY A 37 20.42 9.80 -6.87
CA GLY A 37 21.23 9.71 -5.65
C GLY A 37 20.40 9.54 -4.37
N ALA A 38 19.13 9.12 -4.49
CA ALA A 38 18.27 8.88 -3.33
C ALA A 38 18.62 7.60 -2.57
N ILE A 39 19.12 6.58 -3.28
CA ILE A 39 19.49 5.28 -2.72
C ILE A 39 20.82 4.75 -3.26
N ASP A 40 21.44 3.85 -2.50
CA ASP A 40 22.48 2.95 -2.97
C ASP A 40 21.87 1.66 -3.57
N PRO A 41 22.56 0.94 -4.47
CA PRO A 41 22.05 -0.29 -5.10
C PRO A 41 21.65 -1.40 -4.12
N ALA A 42 22.21 -1.39 -2.92
CA ALA A 42 21.86 -2.32 -1.85
C ALA A 42 20.37 -2.22 -1.45
N TYR A 43 19.72 -1.05 -1.62
CA TYR A 43 18.31 -0.91 -1.33
C TYR A 43 17.42 -1.60 -2.38
N THR A 44 17.79 -1.49 -3.66
CA THR A 44 17.12 -2.22 -4.75
C THR A 44 17.17 -3.74 -4.50
N GLN A 45 18.34 -4.26 -4.12
CA GLN A 45 18.46 -5.68 -3.76
C GLN A 45 17.58 -6.05 -2.56
N ALA A 46 17.52 -5.21 -1.53
CA ALA A 46 16.68 -5.46 -0.36
C ALA A 46 15.17 -5.51 -0.71
N MET A 47 14.70 -4.75 -1.71
CA MET A 47 13.33 -4.85 -2.22
C MET A 47 13.09 -6.22 -2.89
N ILE A 48 14.00 -6.65 -3.77
CA ILE A 48 13.90 -7.94 -4.47
C ILE A 48 13.94 -9.11 -3.48
N ASP A 49 14.90 -9.11 -2.55
CA ASP A 49 15.02 -10.13 -1.50
C ASP A 49 13.76 -10.21 -0.64
N SER A 50 13.11 -9.07 -0.38
CA SER A 50 11.86 -9.03 0.38
C SER A 50 10.72 -9.73 -0.36
N VAL A 51 10.63 -9.58 -1.69
CA VAL A 51 9.62 -10.26 -2.51
C VAL A 51 9.88 -11.77 -2.56
N HIS A 52 11.14 -12.20 -2.73
CA HIS A 52 11.49 -13.62 -2.67
C HIS A 52 11.12 -14.26 -1.33
N ALA A 53 11.36 -13.54 -0.23
CA ALA A 53 11.12 -14.06 1.11
C ALA A 53 9.62 -14.10 1.50
N ASN A 54 8.83 -13.13 1.02
CA ASN A 54 7.46 -12.92 1.50
C ASN A 54 6.38 -13.10 0.43
N GLY A 55 6.75 -13.48 -0.79
CA GLY A 55 5.86 -13.49 -1.95
C GLY A 55 5.57 -12.08 -2.48
N PRO A 56 4.62 -11.93 -3.43
CA PRO A 56 4.34 -10.66 -4.10
C PRO A 56 3.53 -9.66 -3.25
N TYR A 57 3.87 -9.51 -1.96
CA TYR A 57 3.17 -8.62 -1.01
C TYR A 57 3.19 -7.13 -1.41
N ILE A 58 4.04 -6.76 -2.37
CA ILE A 58 4.11 -5.42 -2.93
C ILE A 58 2.99 -5.16 -3.94
N VAL A 59 2.32 -6.20 -4.46
CA VAL A 59 1.19 -6.05 -5.37
C VAL A 59 -0.08 -5.82 -4.55
N VAL A 60 -0.41 -4.55 -4.33
CA VAL A 60 -1.44 -4.14 -3.33
C VAL A 60 -2.81 -3.85 -3.94
N SER A 61 -2.89 -3.73 -5.27
CA SER A 61 -4.15 -3.56 -6.01
C SER A 61 -3.98 -3.97 -7.48
N PRO A 62 -5.09 -4.18 -8.24
CA PRO A 62 -5.01 -4.61 -9.62
C PRO A 62 -4.10 -3.71 -10.47
N GLY A 63 -3.15 -4.34 -11.16
CA GLY A 63 -2.22 -3.64 -12.06
C GLY A 63 -1.12 -2.85 -11.37
N PHE A 64 -1.00 -2.90 -10.04
CA PHE A 64 -0.12 -2.01 -9.29
C PHE A 64 0.77 -2.73 -8.27
N ALA A 65 2.08 -2.52 -8.40
CA ALA A 65 3.08 -2.93 -7.43
C ALA A 65 3.72 -1.71 -6.74
N PHE A 66 3.78 -1.75 -5.42
CA PHE A 66 4.41 -0.74 -4.58
C PHE A 66 5.70 -1.28 -3.97
N ALA A 67 6.81 -1.14 -4.69
CA ALA A 67 8.10 -1.69 -4.29
C ALA A 67 8.71 -0.87 -3.14
N HIS A 68 9.01 -1.54 -2.02
CA HIS A 68 9.63 -0.90 -0.86
C HIS A 68 10.29 -1.95 0.04
N ALA A 69 11.31 -1.52 0.77
CA ALA A 69 11.95 -2.30 1.82
C ALA A 69 12.06 -1.49 3.12
N ARG A 70 12.43 -2.14 4.22
CA ARG A 70 12.66 -1.46 5.51
C ARG A 70 13.68 -0.32 5.36
N PRO A 71 13.54 0.79 6.11
CA PRO A 71 14.55 1.84 6.15
C PRO A 71 15.95 1.28 6.47
N SER A 72 16.97 1.79 5.80
CA SER A 72 18.36 1.36 5.98
C SER A 72 19.32 2.48 5.60
N GLU A 73 20.61 2.32 5.93
CA GLU A 73 21.67 3.26 5.54
C GLU A 73 21.84 3.41 4.02
N ALA A 74 21.31 2.46 3.24
CA ALA A 74 21.29 2.53 1.79
C ALA A 74 20.32 3.62 1.27
N VAL A 75 19.41 4.14 2.10
CA VAL A 75 18.54 5.26 1.73
C VAL A 75 19.17 6.57 2.20
N LYS A 76 19.49 7.45 1.26
CA LYS A 76 20.08 8.78 1.53
C LYS A 76 19.01 9.86 1.65
N GLN A 77 17.90 9.69 0.92
CA GLN A 77 16.84 10.68 0.79
C GLN A 77 15.50 9.96 0.64
N THR A 78 14.42 10.54 1.15
CA THR A 78 13.08 10.06 0.81
C THR A 78 12.76 10.43 -0.63
N ALA A 79 12.42 9.44 -1.47
CA ALA A 79 12.14 9.65 -2.88
C ALA A 79 11.19 8.57 -3.42
N LEU A 80 10.51 8.91 -4.52
CA LEU A 80 9.68 8.00 -5.29
C LEU A 80 10.27 7.81 -6.69
N SER A 81 10.09 6.62 -7.26
CA SER A 81 10.17 6.42 -8.70
C SER A 81 8.85 5.93 -9.26
N TRP A 82 8.61 6.20 -10.53
CA TRP A 82 7.39 5.87 -11.23
C TRP A 82 7.72 5.15 -12.53
N LEU A 83 7.48 3.85 -12.56
CA LEU A 83 7.76 3.00 -13.71
C LEU A 83 6.47 2.39 -14.26
N ARG A 84 6.05 2.79 -15.45
CA ARG A 84 4.93 2.18 -16.17
C ARG A 84 5.45 1.26 -17.26
N LEU A 85 4.97 0.02 -17.23
CA LEU A 85 5.31 -1.02 -18.20
C LEU A 85 4.46 -0.88 -19.45
N THR A 86 5.09 -1.02 -20.61
CA THR A 86 4.42 -1.10 -21.91
C THR A 86 3.63 -2.40 -22.08
N GLU A 87 4.13 -3.49 -21.51
CA GLU A 87 3.47 -4.79 -21.43
C GLU A 87 3.32 -5.20 -19.96
N PRO A 88 2.08 -5.42 -19.46
CA PRO A 88 1.88 -5.85 -18.07
C PRO A 88 2.54 -7.21 -17.76
N LEU A 89 3.14 -7.33 -16.58
CA LEU A 89 3.88 -8.52 -16.14
C LEU A 89 3.19 -9.25 -14.99
N GLU A 90 3.32 -10.58 -14.95
CA GLU A 90 2.88 -11.37 -13.80
C GLU A 90 3.92 -11.31 -12.68
N PHE A 91 3.51 -10.85 -11.49
CA PHE A 91 4.32 -10.90 -10.27
C PHE A 91 4.05 -12.17 -9.45
N GLY A 92 3.09 -12.99 -9.87
CA GLY A 92 2.62 -14.17 -9.17
C GLY A 92 1.49 -13.90 -8.16
N HIS A 93 0.87 -12.72 -8.21
CA HIS A 93 -0.24 -12.37 -7.32
C HIS A 93 -1.58 -12.88 -7.91
N PRO A 94 -2.35 -13.72 -7.19
CA PRO A 94 -3.46 -14.48 -7.76
C PRO A 94 -4.62 -13.64 -8.34
N LYS A 95 -4.87 -12.44 -7.80
CA LYS A 95 -6.00 -11.57 -8.20
C LYS A 95 -5.63 -10.23 -8.80
N ASN A 96 -4.42 -9.73 -8.55
CA ASN A 96 -4.03 -8.35 -8.87
C ASN A 96 -3.09 -8.29 -10.08
N ASP A 97 -2.57 -9.44 -10.52
CA ASP A 97 -1.85 -9.55 -11.79
C ASP A 97 -2.80 -9.38 -12.99
N PRO A 98 -2.25 -8.95 -14.15
CA PRO A 98 -0.86 -8.54 -14.36
C PRO A 98 -0.61 -7.09 -13.91
N VAL A 99 0.62 -6.78 -13.48
CA VAL A 99 1.07 -5.45 -13.04
C VAL A 99 1.51 -4.62 -14.24
N SER A 100 0.99 -3.39 -14.36
CA SER A 100 1.40 -2.41 -15.37
C SER A 100 2.11 -1.18 -14.78
N LEU A 101 1.97 -0.95 -13.48
CA LEU A 101 2.58 0.18 -12.78
C LEU A 101 3.38 -0.30 -11.57
N VAL A 102 4.67 0.05 -11.53
CA VAL A 102 5.57 -0.17 -10.41
C VAL A 102 5.99 1.20 -9.86
N VAL A 103 5.64 1.48 -8.60
CA VAL A 103 6.11 2.68 -7.89
C VAL A 103 7.03 2.23 -6.77
N ALA A 104 8.27 2.70 -6.75
CA ALA A 104 9.19 2.42 -5.66
C ALA A 104 9.23 3.58 -4.67
N LEU A 105 9.26 3.27 -3.37
CA LEU A 105 9.45 4.24 -2.30
C LEU A 105 10.73 3.92 -1.53
N ALA A 106 11.66 4.88 -1.52
CA ALA A 106 12.73 4.94 -0.54
C ALA A 106 12.34 5.95 0.54
N ALA A 107 12.34 5.53 1.80
CA ALA A 107 12.04 6.42 2.92
C ALA A 107 13.21 6.48 3.89
N ALA A 108 13.66 7.70 4.20
CA ALA A 108 14.77 7.92 5.12
C ALA A 108 14.39 7.62 6.59
N ASP A 109 13.10 7.71 6.93
CA ASP A 109 12.56 7.38 8.25
C ASP A 109 11.10 6.93 8.19
N ASP A 110 10.61 6.39 9.31
CA ASP A 110 9.25 5.84 9.46
C ASP A 110 8.14 6.87 9.21
N LYS A 111 8.37 8.15 9.53
CA LYS A 111 7.37 9.22 9.37
C LYS A 111 7.23 9.60 7.90
N ALA A 112 8.35 9.80 7.22
CA ALA A 112 8.41 10.08 5.79
C ALA A 112 7.78 8.93 5.00
N HIS A 113 8.08 7.69 5.40
CA HIS A 113 7.45 6.50 4.86
C HIS A 113 5.92 6.56 4.99
N THR A 114 5.41 6.72 6.21
CA THR A 114 3.97 6.74 6.48
C THR A 114 3.23 7.82 5.70
N THR A 115 3.83 9.01 5.58
CA THR A 115 3.22 10.14 4.87
C THR A 115 3.14 9.88 3.35
N ALA A 116 4.23 9.38 2.75
CA ALA A 116 4.25 9.08 1.32
C ALA A 116 3.23 8.00 0.95
N MET A 117 3.09 6.98 1.81
CA MET A 117 2.15 5.89 1.59
C MET A 117 0.68 6.32 1.67
N ALA A 118 0.33 7.18 2.63
CA ALA A 118 -1.03 7.69 2.76
C ALA A 118 -1.47 8.48 1.53
N GLU A 119 -0.58 9.32 0.98
CA GLU A 119 -0.88 10.09 -0.22
C GLU A 119 -1.02 9.19 -1.45
N LEU A 120 -0.15 8.18 -1.62
CA LEU A 120 -0.28 7.23 -2.73
C LEU A 120 -1.57 6.41 -2.64
N ALA A 121 -1.94 5.93 -1.44
CA ALA A 121 -3.20 5.22 -1.20
C ALA A 121 -4.41 6.05 -1.60
N LYS A 122 -4.42 7.33 -1.24
CA LYS A 122 -5.48 8.26 -1.60
C LYS A 122 -5.58 8.53 -3.10
N VAL A 123 -4.43 8.61 -3.79
CA VAL A 123 -4.41 8.81 -5.24
C VAL A 123 -4.91 7.57 -5.97
N LEU A 124 -4.44 6.38 -5.58
CA LEU A 124 -4.74 5.12 -6.25
C LEU A 124 -6.13 4.58 -5.91
N GLY A 125 -6.64 4.83 -4.71
CA GLY A 125 -8.02 4.51 -4.33
C GLY A 125 -9.06 5.39 -5.04
N ASN A 126 -8.66 6.49 -5.68
CA ASN A 126 -9.54 7.28 -6.52
C ASN A 126 -9.53 6.73 -7.95
N ARG A 127 -10.60 6.04 -8.34
CA ARG A 127 -10.74 5.42 -9.67
C ARG A 127 -10.48 6.39 -10.83
N ALA A 128 -11.06 7.59 -10.79
CA ALA A 128 -10.90 8.56 -11.87
C ALA A 128 -9.45 9.05 -11.99
N LYS A 129 -8.76 9.22 -10.85
CA LYS A 129 -7.33 9.54 -10.84
C LYS A 129 -6.50 8.37 -11.36
N ARG A 130 -6.81 7.14 -10.95
CA ARG A 130 -6.11 5.95 -11.44
C ARG A 130 -6.21 5.85 -12.97
N GLU A 131 -7.41 5.98 -13.52
CA GLU A 131 -7.63 5.98 -14.98
C GLU A 131 -6.86 7.12 -15.69
N ALA A 132 -6.79 8.30 -15.07
CA ALA A 132 -6.00 9.43 -15.60
C ALA A 132 -4.48 9.18 -15.53
N LEU A 133 -3.98 8.54 -14.46
CA LEU A 133 -2.57 8.14 -14.35
C LEU A 133 -2.21 7.08 -15.39
N ASP A 134 -3.09 6.11 -15.60
CA ASP A 134 -2.86 5.03 -16.57
C ASP A 134 -2.79 5.59 -18.01
N SER A 135 -3.48 6.70 -18.31
CA SER A 135 -3.52 7.33 -19.64
C SER A 135 -2.53 8.47 -19.86
N ALA A 136 -1.82 8.94 -18.83
CA ALA A 136 -0.86 10.04 -18.95
C ALA A 136 0.31 9.65 -19.89
N THR A 137 0.59 10.43 -20.93
CA THR A 137 1.62 10.14 -21.93
C THR A 137 2.92 10.93 -21.74
N SER A 138 2.93 11.85 -20.77
CA SER A 138 4.10 12.66 -20.46
C SER A 138 4.26 12.86 -18.94
N VAL A 139 5.49 13.18 -18.51
CA VAL A 139 5.79 13.55 -17.11
C VAL A 139 4.94 14.75 -16.68
N ALA A 140 4.71 15.72 -17.57
CA ALA A 140 3.88 16.89 -17.26
C ALA A 140 2.42 16.48 -16.94
N GLU A 141 1.80 15.64 -17.77
CA GLU A 141 0.45 15.12 -17.55
C GLU A 141 0.38 14.29 -16.25
N LEU A 142 1.37 13.42 -16.02
CA LEU A 142 1.48 12.66 -14.76
C LEU A 142 1.45 13.61 -13.55
N ARG A 143 2.28 14.66 -13.58
CA ARG A 143 2.37 15.63 -12.48
C ARG A 143 1.06 16.40 -12.27
N GLU A 144 0.36 16.77 -13.34
CA GLU A 144 -0.94 17.43 -13.23
C GLU A 144 -1.98 16.55 -12.53
N VAL A 145 -2.05 15.26 -12.89
CA VAL A 145 -2.95 14.30 -12.26
C VAL A 145 -2.61 14.10 -10.78
N LEU A 146 -1.31 14.06 -10.44
CA LEU A 146 -0.82 13.97 -9.06
C LEU A 146 -1.07 15.23 -8.22
N ASP A 147 -1.15 16.42 -8.83
CA ASP A 147 -1.42 17.69 -8.15
C ASP A 147 -2.90 17.97 -7.92
N GLY A 148 -3.79 17.44 -8.77
CA GLY A 148 -5.22 17.68 -8.70
C GLY A 148 -5.85 17.19 -7.38
N ALA A 149 -6.36 18.11 -6.55
CA ALA A 149 -7.09 17.77 -5.33
C ALA A 149 -8.60 17.56 -5.61
N GLY A 150 -9.06 16.30 -5.60
CA GLY A 150 -10.39 15.86 -5.12
C GLY A 150 -11.64 16.13 -5.98
N THR A 151 -12.44 15.09 -6.17
CA THR A 151 -13.89 15.20 -5.96
C THR A 151 -14.28 14.10 -4.97
N PRO A 152 -14.83 14.42 -3.79
CA PRO A 152 -15.43 13.41 -2.92
C PRO A 152 -16.75 12.98 -3.53
N GLY A 153 -16.85 11.72 -3.95
CA GLY A 153 -18.14 11.07 -4.18
C GLY A 153 -18.84 10.94 -2.82
N ARG A 154 -19.82 11.80 -2.56
CA ARG A 154 -20.73 11.67 -1.41
C ARG A 154 -21.75 10.56 -1.68
N SER A 155 -21.94 9.68 -0.71
CA SER A 155 -23.28 9.22 -0.32
C SER A 155 -23.28 8.96 1.18
N ARG A 156 -24.08 9.73 1.93
CA ARG A 156 -24.39 9.48 3.34
C ARG A 156 -25.60 8.55 3.39
N ALA A 157 -25.44 7.38 3.99
CA ALA A 157 -26.55 6.61 4.51
C ALA A 157 -26.32 6.41 6.01
N ASP A 158 -27.24 6.94 6.83
CA ASP A 158 -27.33 6.65 8.27
C ASP A 158 -27.79 5.20 8.45
N SER A 159 -27.14 4.44 9.34
CA SER A 159 -27.66 3.18 9.92
C SER A 159 -26.76 2.62 11.05
N PRO A 160 -27.28 1.75 11.93
CA PRO A 160 -27.24 1.96 13.39
C PRO A 160 -26.09 1.23 14.12
N ALA A 161 -26.04 1.47 15.44
CA ALA A 161 -25.05 0.94 16.38
C ALA A 161 -25.10 -0.61 16.51
N PRO A 162 -23.94 -1.26 16.73
CA PRO A 162 -23.84 -2.71 16.82
C PRO A 162 -24.38 -3.29 18.14
N ALA A 163 -24.81 -4.55 18.07
CA ALA A 163 -25.25 -5.37 19.19
C ALA A 163 -24.06 -6.00 19.94
N GLU A 164 -24.28 -6.33 21.22
CA GLU A 164 -23.28 -6.79 22.18
C GLU A 164 -22.70 -8.18 21.87
N GLY A 165 -21.36 -8.29 21.84
CA GLY A 165 -20.63 -9.57 21.85
C GLY A 165 -19.11 -9.38 21.84
N ALA A 166 -18.44 -9.90 22.87
CA ALA A 166 -17.01 -9.78 23.20
C ALA A 166 -16.54 -8.39 23.68
N ALA A 167 -15.72 -8.37 24.74
CA ALA A 167 -15.09 -7.15 25.22
C ALA A 167 -14.13 -6.63 24.14
N THR A 168 -14.59 -5.61 23.41
CA THR A 168 -13.82 -4.98 22.35
C THR A 168 -12.57 -4.33 22.96
N ARG A 169 -11.44 -4.51 22.30
CA ARG A 169 -10.19 -3.82 22.60
C ARG A 169 -10.08 -2.52 21.81
N ASN A 170 -11.04 -2.27 20.91
CA ASN A 170 -11.10 -1.11 20.05
C ASN A 170 -9.80 -0.95 19.26
N LYS A 171 -9.21 -2.07 18.85
CA LYS A 171 -7.90 -2.12 18.20
C LYS A 171 -7.89 -3.14 17.07
N ILE A 172 -7.50 -2.69 15.88
CA ILE A 172 -7.32 -3.53 14.70
C ILE A 172 -5.85 -3.46 14.30
N LEU A 173 -5.23 -4.61 14.03
CA LEU A 173 -3.90 -4.63 13.43
C LEU A 173 -4.02 -4.77 11.92
N THR A 174 -3.22 -3.99 11.21
CA THR A 174 -2.90 -4.24 9.81
C THR A 174 -1.48 -4.77 9.73
N VAL A 175 -1.27 -5.89 9.07
CA VAL A 175 0.02 -6.61 9.11
C VAL A 175 0.63 -6.71 7.74
N CYS A 176 1.95 -6.54 7.65
CA CYS A 176 2.72 -6.87 6.44
C CYS A 176 3.92 -7.79 6.74
N GLY A 177 4.44 -8.42 5.70
CA GLY A 177 5.55 -9.37 5.78
C GLY A 177 6.84 -8.74 6.26
N ASN A 178 7.19 -7.56 5.73
CA ASN A 178 8.47 -6.94 6.01
C ASN A 178 8.38 -5.45 6.37
N GLY A 179 8.10 -5.15 7.64
CA GLY A 179 8.12 -3.79 8.19
C GLY A 179 6.73 -3.20 8.39
N LEU A 180 6.51 -1.97 7.92
CA LEU A 180 5.23 -1.24 8.09
C LEU A 180 4.52 -0.96 6.76
N GLY A 181 5.14 -1.18 5.61
CA GLY A 181 4.70 -0.59 4.36
C GLY A 181 3.32 -1.04 3.90
N THR A 182 3.17 -2.21 3.29
CA THR A 182 1.86 -2.66 2.80
C THR A 182 0.74 -2.59 3.87
N SER A 183 1.07 -2.79 5.16
CA SER A 183 0.11 -2.60 6.27
C SER A 183 -0.37 -1.16 6.43
N LEU A 184 0.47 -0.16 6.15
CA LEU A 184 0.07 1.25 6.19
C LEU A 184 -0.90 1.61 5.06
N PHE A 185 -0.76 1.03 3.87
CA PHE A 185 -1.76 1.18 2.80
C PHE A 185 -3.13 0.70 3.30
N LEU A 186 -3.16 -0.51 3.86
CA LEU A 186 -4.38 -1.10 4.39
C LEU A 186 -4.96 -0.29 5.55
N LYS A 187 -4.09 0.16 6.47
CA LYS A 187 -4.47 1.04 7.58
C LYS A 187 -5.16 2.29 7.08
N ASN A 188 -4.57 3.00 6.11
CA ASN A 188 -5.10 4.26 5.63
C ASN A 188 -6.46 4.09 4.94
N THR A 189 -6.65 2.99 4.19
CA THR A 189 -7.93 2.71 3.55
C THR A 189 -8.98 2.28 4.58
N LEU A 190 -8.60 1.47 5.58
CA LEU A 190 -9.47 1.13 6.71
C LEU A 190 -9.88 2.36 7.52
N GLU A 191 -8.95 3.27 7.82
CA GLU A 191 -9.25 4.52 8.53
C GLU A 191 -10.24 5.39 7.73
N GLN A 192 -10.15 5.43 6.39
CA GLN A 192 -11.14 6.11 5.55
C GLN A 192 -12.55 5.49 5.66
N VAL A 193 -12.64 4.16 5.70
CA VAL A 193 -13.91 3.44 5.91
C VAL A 193 -14.47 3.77 7.30
N LEU A 194 -13.63 3.66 8.34
CA LEU A 194 -14.01 3.98 9.72
C LEU A 194 -14.45 5.43 9.89
N ASP A 195 -13.78 6.38 9.25
CA ASP A 195 -14.17 7.79 9.25
C ASP A 195 -15.51 8.01 8.55
N THR A 196 -15.75 7.30 7.44
CA THR A 196 -17.03 7.32 6.73
C THR A 196 -18.17 6.81 7.62
N TRP A 197 -17.90 5.82 8.46
CA TRP A 197 -18.86 5.30 9.46
C TRP A 197 -18.96 6.18 10.72
N GLY A 198 -18.06 7.15 10.90
CA GLY A 198 -17.95 7.94 12.13
C GLY A 198 -17.30 7.20 13.31
N TRP A 199 -16.62 6.08 13.03
CA TRP A 199 -16.00 5.18 14.00
C TRP A 199 -14.50 5.44 14.24
N GLY A 200 -13.86 6.28 13.43
CA GLY A 200 -12.41 6.55 13.51
C GLY A 200 -11.91 7.04 14.89
N ARG A 201 -12.77 7.65 15.71
CA ARG A 201 -12.44 8.05 17.09
C ARG A 201 -12.55 6.93 18.14
N PHE A 202 -13.19 5.83 17.77
CA PHE A 202 -13.50 4.72 18.67
C PHE A 202 -12.61 3.51 18.43
N ILE A 203 -12.08 3.34 17.21
CA ILE A 203 -11.23 2.19 16.84
C ILE A 203 -9.83 2.69 16.51
N THR A 204 -8.84 2.12 17.18
CA THR A 204 -7.42 2.34 16.91
C THR A 204 -6.96 1.36 15.83
N VAL A 205 -6.41 1.86 14.73
CA VAL A 205 -5.76 1.01 13.72
C VAL A 205 -4.24 1.12 13.85
N GLU A 206 -3.58 0.00 14.10
CA GLU A 206 -2.12 -0.07 14.22
C GLU A 206 -1.54 -0.89 13.06
N ALA A 207 -0.60 -0.32 12.31
CA ALA A 207 0.18 -1.04 11.32
C ALA A 207 1.38 -1.70 12.00
N THR A 208 1.71 -2.94 11.64
CA THR A 208 2.84 -3.66 12.22
C THR A 208 3.39 -4.75 11.28
N ASP A 209 4.58 -5.26 11.60
CA ASP A 209 5.19 -6.37 10.85
C ASP A 209 4.74 -7.75 11.40
N THR A 210 4.96 -8.79 10.62
CA THR A 210 4.54 -10.17 10.95
C THR A 210 5.16 -10.70 12.25
N ILE A 211 6.38 -10.29 12.61
CA ILE A 211 7.05 -10.73 13.86
C ILE A 211 6.38 -10.06 15.06
N SER A 212 6.22 -8.74 14.99
CA SER A 212 5.57 -7.92 16.01
C SER A 212 4.10 -8.28 16.20
N ALA A 213 3.39 -8.61 15.11
CA ALA A 213 1.98 -8.97 15.11
C ALA A 213 1.69 -10.16 16.03
N LYS A 214 2.54 -11.19 16.03
CA LYS A 214 2.36 -12.39 16.88
C LYS A 214 2.35 -12.05 18.37
N GLY A 215 3.16 -11.09 18.79
CA GLY A 215 3.20 -10.62 20.19
C GLY A 215 2.01 -9.73 20.57
N LYS A 216 1.52 -8.92 19.61
CA LYS A 216 0.46 -7.93 19.81
C LYS A 216 -0.95 -8.44 19.53
N ALA A 217 -1.10 -9.61 18.91
CA ALA A 217 -2.38 -10.16 18.47
C ALA A 217 -3.45 -10.13 19.57
N LYS A 218 -3.08 -10.46 20.81
CA LYS A 218 -4.00 -10.48 21.97
C LYS A 218 -4.47 -9.10 22.43
N GLU A 219 -3.89 -8.02 21.93
CA GLU A 219 -4.30 -6.64 22.17
C GLU A 219 -5.31 -6.15 21.13
N ALA A 220 -5.54 -6.91 20.06
CA ALA A 220 -6.43 -6.54 18.98
C ALA A 220 -7.70 -7.38 18.97
N ASP A 221 -8.74 -6.84 18.36
CA ASP A 221 -9.99 -7.53 18.09
C ASP A 221 -9.87 -8.43 16.85
N LEU A 222 -9.11 -7.97 15.85
CA LEU A 222 -8.85 -8.69 14.61
C LEU A 222 -7.59 -8.17 13.90
N ILE A 223 -7.15 -8.93 12.89
CA ILE A 223 -6.04 -8.60 12.01
C ILE A 223 -6.53 -8.57 10.56
N LEU A 224 -6.24 -7.49 9.84
CA LEU A 224 -6.41 -7.43 8.39
C LEU A 224 -5.05 -7.51 7.70
N THR A 225 -4.91 -8.34 6.66
CA THR A 225 -3.65 -8.51 5.93
C THR A 225 -3.86 -9.17 4.56
N SER A 226 -2.80 -9.41 3.78
CA SER A 226 -2.88 -10.15 2.50
C SER A 226 -2.88 -11.66 2.73
N GLY A 227 -3.22 -12.45 1.70
CA GLY A 227 -3.27 -13.91 1.79
C GLY A 227 -1.93 -14.54 2.16
N GLU A 228 -0.84 -14.05 1.59
CA GLU A 228 0.53 -14.54 1.81
C GLU A 228 0.97 -14.31 3.27
N ILE A 229 0.62 -13.14 3.80
CA ILE A 229 0.96 -12.77 5.16
C ILE A 229 0.06 -13.49 6.16
N ALA A 230 -1.22 -13.68 5.86
CA ALA A 230 -2.11 -14.51 6.67
C ALA A 230 -1.56 -15.95 6.81
N HIS A 231 -1.06 -16.53 5.71
CA HIS A 231 -0.41 -17.85 5.74
C HIS A 231 0.85 -17.85 6.62
N THR A 232 1.69 -16.82 6.52
CA THR A 232 2.93 -16.71 7.30
C THR A 232 2.69 -16.45 8.80
N LEU A 233 1.64 -15.68 9.10
CA LEU A 233 1.24 -15.35 10.45
C LEU A 233 0.71 -16.59 11.18
N GLY A 234 -0.08 -17.41 10.49
CA GLY A 234 -0.70 -18.63 11.05
C GLY A 234 -1.77 -18.30 12.09
N ASP A 235 -2.06 -19.27 12.97
CA ASP A 235 -3.00 -19.05 14.07
C ASP A 235 -2.34 -18.24 15.19
N VAL A 236 -2.85 -17.03 15.41
CA VAL A 236 -2.41 -16.09 16.46
C VAL A 236 -3.47 -15.85 17.53
N GLY A 237 -4.56 -16.63 17.53
CA GLY A 237 -5.59 -16.60 18.55
C GLY A 237 -6.58 -15.43 18.46
N VAL A 238 -6.56 -14.67 17.37
CA VAL A 238 -7.57 -13.66 16.98
C VAL A 238 -7.94 -13.83 15.52
N PRO A 239 -9.13 -13.40 15.08
CA PRO A 239 -9.52 -13.46 13.68
C PRO A 239 -8.51 -12.76 12.77
N VAL A 240 -8.10 -13.45 11.71
CA VAL A 240 -7.26 -12.90 10.62
C VAL A 240 -8.12 -12.92 9.36
N HIS A 241 -8.36 -11.74 8.78
CA HIS A 241 -9.14 -11.58 7.56
C HIS A 241 -8.25 -11.11 6.42
N VAL A 242 -8.43 -11.74 5.25
CA VAL A 242 -7.64 -11.45 4.05
C VAL A 242 -8.33 -10.36 3.25
N ILE A 243 -7.59 -9.31 2.94
CA ILE A 243 -7.97 -8.27 1.99
C ILE A 243 -7.11 -8.45 0.75
N GLU A 244 -7.70 -8.30 -0.44
CA GLU A 244 -7.07 -8.55 -1.73
C GLU A 244 -6.71 -7.25 -2.43
N ASN A 245 -7.57 -6.25 -2.39
CA ASN A 245 -7.30 -4.91 -2.91
C ASN A 245 -7.27 -3.88 -1.77
N PHE A 246 -6.06 -3.51 -1.36
CA PHE A 246 -5.82 -2.63 -0.22
C PHE A 246 -6.25 -1.19 -0.46
N THR A 247 -6.57 -0.85 -1.71
CA THR A 247 -7.07 0.48 -2.11
C THR A 247 -8.60 0.50 -2.25
N SER A 248 -9.27 -0.64 -2.12
CA SER A 248 -10.73 -0.75 -2.24
C SER A 248 -11.42 -0.44 -0.92
N THR A 249 -12.03 0.74 -0.81
CA THR A 249 -12.90 1.07 0.33
C THR A 249 -14.11 0.15 0.40
N ASP A 250 -14.62 -0.31 -0.74
CA ASP A 250 -15.82 -1.17 -0.81
C ASP A 250 -15.53 -2.58 -0.27
N GLU A 251 -14.35 -3.13 -0.58
CA GLU A 251 -13.93 -4.44 -0.05
C GLU A 251 -13.73 -4.38 1.46
N ILE A 252 -13.04 -3.33 1.93
CA ILE A 252 -12.79 -3.16 3.37
C ILE A 252 -14.08 -2.84 4.13
N ASP A 253 -14.99 -2.04 3.56
CA ASP A 253 -16.34 -1.81 4.11
C ASP A 253 -17.10 -3.13 4.25
N ALA A 254 -17.14 -3.96 3.19
CA ALA A 254 -17.80 -5.26 3.22
C ALA A 254 -17.19 -6.20 4.28
N ALA A 255 -15.86 -6.30 4.32
CA ALA A 255 -15.15 -7.13 5.31
C ALA A 255 -15.43 -6.65 6.74
N MET A 256 -15.39 -5.34 6.98
CA MET A 256 -15.66 -4.77 8.30
C MET A 256 -17.13 -4.99 8.71
N ARG A 257 -18.08 -4.92 7.78
CA ARG A 257 -19.50 -5.21 8.05
C ARG A 257 -19.71 -6.65 8.45
N GLU A 258 -19.07 -7.57 7.74
CA GLU A 258 -19.08 -8.99 8.07
C GLU A 258 -18.48 -9.27 9.45
N LEU A 259 -17.31 -8.68 9.76
CA LEU A 259 -16.58 -8.92 11.01
C LEU A 259 -17.27 -8.32 12.25
N TYR A 260 -17.99 -7.21 12.09
CA TYR A 260 -18.74 -6.55 13.17
C TYR A 260 -20.24 -6.88 13.16
N ASP A 261 -20.71 -7.70 12.22
CA ASP A 261 -22.11 -8.11 12.03
C ASP A 261 -23.09 -6.92 11.93
N ILE A 262 -22.81 -5.99 10.98
CA ILE A 262 -23.60 -4.74 10.76
C ILE A 262 -24.02 -4.48 9.32
#